data_AF-A0A1N6XWS3-F1
#
_entry.id   AF-A0A1N6XWS3-F1
#
_cell.length_a   1.000
_cell.length_b   1.000
_cell.length_c   1.000
_cell.angle_alpha   90.00
_cell.angle_beta   90.00
_cell.angle_gamma   90.00
#
_symmetry.space_group_name_H-M   'P 1'
#
loop_
_entity.id
_entity.type
_entity.pdbx_description
1 polymer ?
#
loop_
_entity_poly.entity_id
_entity_poly.type
_entity_poly.pdbx_seq_one_letter_code
_entity_poly.pdbx_strand_id
1 'polypeptide(L)' 'MKKAKALRKKFGFNEYELIDFPKKISGVQISRILYGNEMGCSRCFPHGFEVVNATYTKFQRCWKKYRKTQWKN' A
#
# COMPACT_ATOMS: atom_id res chain seq x y z
N MET A 1 6.51 7.64 18.06
CA MET A 1 7.07 6.29 18.34
C MET A 1 6.05 5.15 18.58
N LYS A 2 4.73 5.39 18.63
CA LYS A 2 3.71 4.33 18.84
C LYS A 2 3.59 3.33 17.67
N LYS A 3 3.82 3.77 16.43
CA LYS A 3 3.56 2.95 15.22
C LYS A 3 4.59 1.85 14.99
N ALA A 4 5.86 2.06 15.36
CA ALA A 4 6.89 1.02 15.29
C ALA A 4 6.59 -0.19 16.19
N LYS A 5 5.80 -0.02 17.26
CA LYS A 5 5.36 -1.12 18.13
C LYS A 5 4.51 -2.15 17.38
N ALA A 6 3.72 -1.74 16.40
CA ALA A 6 2.92 -2.65 15.58
C ALA A 6 3.79 -3.52 14.68
N LEU A 7 4.84 -2.94 14.10
CA LEU A 7 5.82 -3.67 13.30
C LEU A 7 6.63 -4.65 14.17
N ARG A 8 7.11 -4.21 15.34
CA ARG A 8 7.80 -5.08 16.31
C ARG A 8 6.92 -6.25 16.74
N LYS A 9 5.65 -6.02 17.06
CA LYS A 9 4.71 -7.08 17.43
C LYS A 9 4.51 -8.10 16.32
N LYS A 10 4.56 -7.67 15.05
CA LYS A 10 4.29 -8.54 13.90
C LYS A 10 5.50 -9.30 13.40
N PHE A 11 6.67 -8.66 13.40
CA PHE A 11 7.88 -9.19 12.79
C PHE A 11 8.92 -9.67 13.81
N GLY A 12 8.81 -9.27 15.08
CA GLY A 12 9.79 -9.64 16.10
C GLY A 12 11.07 -8.82 16.01
N PHE A 13 12.13 -9.36 16.59
CA PHE A 13 13.46 -8.76 16.65
C PHE A 13 14.52 -9.69 16.06
N ASN A 14 15.54 -9.11 15.45
CA ASN A 14 16.74 -9.82 15.04
C ASN A 14 17.80 -9.82 16.15
N GLU A 15 18.96 -10.43 15.88
CA GLU A 15 20.11 -10.51 16.80
C GLU A 15 20.65 -9.14 17.24
N TYR A 16 20.34 -8.08 16.49
CA TYR A 16 20.76 -6.70 16.76
C TYR A 16 19.66 -5.85 17.40
N GLU A 17 18.60 -6.46 17.93
CA GLU A 17 17.42 -5.79 18.52
C GLU A 17 16.66 -4.85 17.55
N LEU A 18 16.84 -5.04 16.24
CA LEU A 18 16.10 -4.33 15.20
C LEU A 18 14.89 -5.14 14.75
N ILE A 19 13.94 -4.49 14.08
CA ILE A 19 12.75 -5.15 13.54
C ILE A 19 13.18 -6.13 12.45
N ASP A 20 12.83 -7.41 12.61
CA ASP A 20 13.22 -8.46 11.68
C ASP A 20 12.29 -8.49 10.45
N PHE A 21 12.54 -7.61 9.49
CA PHE A 21 11.76 -7.58 8.26
C PHE A 21 12.08 -8.78 7.36
N PRO A 22 11.07 -9.44 6.76
CA PRO A 22 11.32 -10.49 5.80
C PRO A 22 12.02 -9.95 4.55
N LYS A 23 12.87 -10.78 3.95
CA LYS A 23 13.74 -10.42 2.79
C LYS A 23 12.98 -9.78 1.60
N LYS A 24 11.69 -10.10 1.44
CA LYS A 24 10.81 -9.46 0.45
C LYS A 24 9.49 -9.05 1.10
N ILE A 25 9.24 -7.75 1.18
CA ILE A 25 7.97 -7.19 1.63
C ILE A 25 7.63 -5.93 0.84
N SER A 26 6.34 -5.73 0.55
CA SER A 26 5.90 -4.52 -0.13
C SER A 26 5.77 -3.34 0.84
N GLY A 27 6.16 -2.14 0.40
CA GLY A 27 5.93 -0.92 1.17
C GLY A 27 4.45 -0.67 1.48
N VAL A 28 3.55 -1.19 0.64
CA VAL A 28 2.09 -1.17 0.87
C VAL A 28 1.71 -1.96 2.11
N GLN A 29 2.27 -3.16 2.30
CA GLN A 29 1.98 -3.99 3.47
C GLN A 29 2.53 -3.35 4.76
N ILE A 30 3.74 -2.79 4.72
CA ILE A 30 4.31 -2.06 5.87
C ILE A 30 3.41 -0.88 6.23
N SER A 31 3.00 -0.10 5.24
CA SER A 31 2.09 1.02 5.43
C SER A 31 0.77 0.55 6.06
N ARG A 32 0.19 -0.58 5.62
CA ARG A 32 -1.07 -1.13 6.19
C ARG A 32 -0.94 -1.44 7.68
N ILE A 33 0.20 -1.98 8.09
CA ILE A 33 0.44 -2.33 9.51
C ILE A 33 0.60 -1.05 10.35
N LEU A 34 1.19 0.00 9.79
CA LEU A 34 1.45 1.25 10.50
C LEU A 34 0.22 2.17 10.60
N TYR A 35 -0.59 2.22 9.54
CA TYR A 35 -1.60 3.27 9.35
C TYR A 35 -3.00 2.72 9.05
N GLY A 36 -3.16 1.40 8.86
CA GLY A 36 -4.39 0.79 8.33
C GLY A 36 -5.65 1.12 9.12
N ASN A 37 -5.61 1.03 10.45
CA ASN A 37 -6.76 1.32 11.31
C ASN A 37 -7.07 2.83 11.39
N GLU A 38 -6.06 3.69 11.19
CA GLU A 38 -6.24 5.15 11.24
C GLU A 38 -6.78 5.71 9.91
N MET A 39 -6.48 5.08 8.78
CA MET A 39 -6.86 5.57 7.45
C MET A 39 -8.27 5.13 6.98
N GLY A 40 -8.97 4.28 7.74
CA GLY A 40 -10.40 3.98 7.59
C GLY A 40 -10.85 3.21 6.32
N CYS A 41 -10.16 3.34 5.18
CA CYS A 41 -10.56 2.73 3.91
C CYS A 41 -9.58 1.63 3.45
N SER A 42 -9.99 0.37 3.57
CA SER A 42 -9.19 -0.81 3.16
C SER A 42 -8.85 -0.85 1.66
N ARG A 43 -9.70 -0.22 0.83
CA ARG A 43 -9.59 -0.16 -0.64
C ARG A 43 -8.79 1.05 -1.12
N CYS A 44 -8.90 2.16 -0.42
CA CYS A 44 -8.15 3.39 -0.67
C CYS A 44 -6.76 3.32 -0.04
N PHE A 45 -6.41 2.25 0.67
CA PHE A 45 -5.08 2.11 1.25
C PHE A 45 -4.08 1.56 0.23
N PRO A 46 -2.89 2.19 -0.01
CA PRO A 46 -2.26 3.30 0.71
C PRO A 46 -2.52 4.69 0.10
N HIS A 47 -3.29 4.77 -0.98
CA HIS A 47 -3.59 5.99 -1.73
C HIS A 47 -5.03 6.45 -1.45
N GLY A 48 -5.22 7.28 -0.41
CA GLY A 48 -6.52 7.87 -0.07
C GLY A 48 -7.20 8.59 -1.25
N PHE A 49 -8.47 8.97 -1.10
CA PHE A 49 -9.18 9.75 -2.12
C PHE A 49 -8.50 11.08 -2.45
N GLU A 50 -7.81 11.66 -1.48
CA GLU A 50 -7.18 12.99 -1.58
C GLU A 50 -5.77 12.98 -2.18
N VAL A 51 -5.10 11.83 -2.33
CA VAL A 51 -3.73 11.84 -2.85
C VAL A 51 -3.73 12.00 -4.36
N VAL A 52 -2.77 12.75 -4.90
CA VAL A 52 -2.56 12.99 -6.36
C VAL A 52 -2.48 11.68 -7.18
N ASN A 53 -2.16 10.57 -6.51
CA ASN A 53 -2.14 9.23 -7.10
C ASN A 53 -3.47 8.48 -7.10
N ALA A 54 -4.55 9.07 -6.59
CA ALA A 54 -5.88 8.49 -6.57
C ALA A 54 -6.27 8.04 -7.98
N THR A 55 -6.66 6.76 -8.09
CA THR A 55 -7.08 6.17 -9.36
C THR A 55 -8.27 6.90 -9.96
N TYR A 56 -9.13 7.50 -9.12
CA TYR A 56 -10.29 8.30 -9.53
C TYR A 56 -9.94 9.40 -10.53
N THR A 57 -8.96 10.26 -10.23
CA THR A 57 -8.53 11.36 -11.10
C THR A 57 -7.76 10.88 -12.34
N LYS A 58 -7.28 9.63 -12.32
CA LYS A 58 -6.51 8.99 -13.42
C LYS A 58 -7.36 8.12 -14.35
N PHE A 59 -8.65 7.91 -14.05
CA PHE A 59 -9.59 7.23 -14.93
C PHE A 59 -9.99 8.13 -16.09
N GLN A 60 -9.15 8.15 -17.12
CA GLN A 60 -9.51 8.73 -18.41
C GLN A 60 -10.21 7.68 -19.27
N ARG A 61 -11.41 7.99 -19.78
CA ARG A 61 -12.10 7.21 -20.82
C ARG A 61 -11.54 7.56 -22.21
N CYS A 62 -10.25 7.29 -22.45
CA CYS A 62 -9.64 7.53 -23.74
C CYS A 62 -9.25 6.21 -24.43
N TRP A 63 -9.74 6.02 -25.65
CA TRP A 63 -9.52 4.79 -26.43
C TRP A 63 -8.01 4.50 -26.65
N LYS A 64 -7.18 5.54 -26.80
CA LYS A 64 -5.73 5.43 -26.99
C LYS A 64 -5.03 4.72 -25.82
N LYS A 65 -5.53 4.85 -24.59
CA LYS A 65 -4.95 4.23 -23.38
C LYS A 65 -5.28 2.74 -23.29
N TYR A 66 -6.47 2.32 -23.75
CA TYR A 66 -6.95 0.94 -23.68
C TYR A 66 -6.75 0.14 -24.97
N ARG A 67 -6.08 0.71 -25.99
CA ARG A 67 -5.83 0.04 -27.28
C ARG A 67 -5.07 -1.29 -27.18
N LYS A 68 -4.32 -1.51 -26.09
CA LYS A 68 -3.54 -2.74 -25.86
C LYS A 68 -4.32 -3.83 -25.09
N THR A 69 -5.40 -3.44 -24.43
CA THR A 69 -6.24 -4.30 -23.57
C THR A 69 -7.60 -4.59 -24.18
N GLN A 70 -7.86 -4.13 -25.42
CA GLN A 70 -9.06 -4.49 -26.15
C GLN A 70 -9.02 -6.00 -26.43
N TRP A 71 -10.03 -6.72 -25.96
CA TRP A 71 -10.22 -8.12 -26.31
C TRP A 71 -10.27 -8.22 -27.83
N LYS A 72 -9.28 -8.92 -28.41
CA LYS A 72 -9.36 -9.28 -29.82
C LYS A 72 -10.48 -10.31 -29.91
N ASN A 73 -11.54 -9.96 -30.63
CA ASN A 73 -12.57 -10.92 -31.05
C ASN A 73 -11.95 -11.99 -31.94
#